data_AF-A0A920AJE7-F1
#
_entry.id   AF-A0A920AJE7-F1
#
_cell.length_a   1.000
_cell.length_b   1.000
_cell.length_c   1.000
_cell.angle_alpha   90.00
_cell.angle_beta   90.00
_cell.angle_gamma   90.00
#
_symmetry.space_group_name_H-M   'P 1'
#
loop_
_entity.id
_entity.type
_entity.pdbx_description
1 polymer ?
#
loop_
_entity_poly.entity_id
_entity_poly.type
_entity_poly.pdbx_seq_one_letter_code
_entity_poly.pdbx_strand_id
1 'polypeptide(L)' 'MSDVALDPYTSHGHDGVILNGQIDNDKSLDILIKQALLQAQMGCDVIAPSDMMDGRVGLIRKI' A
#
# COMPACT_ATOMS: atom_id res chain seq x y z
N MET A 1 12.52 -8.96 2.24
CA MET A 1 11.34 -8.61 1.42
C MET A 1 10.19 -8.34 2.38
N SER A 2 9.44 -7.26 2.16
CA SER A 2 8.26 -6.90 2.95
C SER A 2 7.06 -6.65 2.03
N ASP A 3 5.90 -7.10 2.48
CA ASP A 3 4.63 -6.93 1.77
C ASP A 3 4.04 -5.53 2.04
N VAL A 4 3.43 -4.94 1.01
CA VAL A 4 2.73 -3.65 1.10
C VAL A 4 1.29 -3.86 0.67
N ALA A 5 0.41 -3.97 1.67
CA ALA A 5 -1.04 -4.04 1.57
C ALA A 5 -1.67 -3.65 2.92
N LEU A 6 -2.98 -3.31 2.89
CA LEU A 6 -3.72 -2.87 4.08
C LEU A 6 -4.66 -3.92 4.67
N ASP A 7 -4.80 -5.10 4.07
CA ASP A 7 -5.69 -6.16 4.51
C ASP A 7 -5.46 -6.62 5.96
N PRO A 8 -4.22 -6.78 6.49
CA PRO A 8 -4.05 -7.13 7.90
C PRO A 8 -4.26 -5.94 8.85
N TYR A 9 -4.41 -4.72 8.33
CA TYR A 9 -4.44 -3.47 9.10
C TYR A 9 -5.79 -2.76 9.07
N THR A 10 -6.74 -3.22 8.25
CA THR A 10 -8.09 -2.66 8.15
C THR A 10 -9.10 -3.55 8.87
N SER A 11 -10.13 -2.94 9.46
CA SER A 11 -11.20 -3.69 10.14
C SER A 11 -12.10 -4.50 9.21
N HIS A 12 -12.06 -4.21 7.90
CA HIS A 12 -12.84 -4.87 6.86
C HIS A 12 -12.02 -5.88 6.05
N GLY A 13 -10.70 -5.99 6.27
CA GLY A 13 -9.85 -6.99 5.62
C GLY A 13 -9.68 -6.78 4.11
N HIS A 14 -9.79 -5.54 3.63
CA HIS A 14 -9.49 -5.21 2.23
C HIS A 14 -8.17 -4.46 2.15
N ASP A 15 -7.49 -4.60 1.02
CA ASP A 15 -6.15 -4.08 0.78
C ASP A 15 -6.06 -2.55 0.68
N GLY A 16 -7.21 -1.86 0.70
CA GLY A 16 -7.32 -0.43 0.46
C GLY A 16 -8.36 0.27 1.35
N VAL A 17 -8.38 1.59 1.28
CA VAL A 17 -9.34 2.46 1.98
C VAL A 17 -10.71 2.30 1.36
N ILE A 18 -11.74 2.01 2.17
CA ILE A 18 -13.13 2.03 1.71
C ILE A 18 -13.71 3.43 1.84
N LEU A 19 -14.19 3.98 0.71
CA LEU A 19 -14.97 5.21 0.66
C LEU A 19 -16.28 4.93 -0.10
N ASN A 20 -17.43 5.26 0.52
CA ASN A 20 -18.76 5.04 -0.06
C ASN A 20 -19.00 3.58 -0.52
N GLY A 21 -18.46 2.60 0.22
CA GLY A 21 -18.63 1.18 -0.06
C GLY A 21 -17.78 0.63 -1.21
N GLN A 22 -16.83 1.41 -1.74
CA GLN A 22 -15.87 0.99 -2.76
C GLN A 22 -14.44 1.23 -2.26
N ILE A 23 -13.48 0.46 -2.79
CA ILE A 23 -12.07 0.71 -2.50
C ILE A 23 -11.63 1.93 -3.30
N ASP A 24 -11.14 2.96 -2.61
CA ASP A 24 -10.63 4.19 -3.20
C ASP A 24 -9.15 4.02 -3.54
N ASN A 25 -8.83 4.01 -4.82
CA ASN A 25 -7.48 3.77 -5.34
C ASN A 25 -6.46 4.77 -4.80
N ASP A 26 -6.73 6.06 -4.97
CA ASP A 26 -5.75 7.11 -4.71
C ASP A 26 -5.53 7.30 -3.21
N LYS A 27 -6.59 7.20 -2.40
CA LYS A 27 -6.45 7.22 -0.94
C LYS A 27 -5.72 6.00 -0.40
N SER A 28 -5.85 4.83 -1.04
CA SER A 28 -5.08 3.65 -0.67
C SER A 28 -3.60 3.86 -0.97
N LEU A 29 -3.28 4.39 -2.16
CA LEU A 29 -1.91 4.69 -2.57
C LEU A 29 -1.19 5.63 -1.59
N ASP A 30 -1.87 6.68 -1.09
CA ASP A 30 -1.28 7.60 -0.10
C ASP A 30 -0.76 6.89 1.17
N ILE A 31 -1.40 5.78 1.56
CA ILE A 31 -1.00 4.99 2.73
C ILE A 31 0.08 3.97 2.35
N LEU A 32 -0.11 3.26 1.22
CA LEU A 32 0.83 2.25 0.72
C LEU A 32 2.22 2.85 0.44
N ILE A 33 2.28 4.07 -0.08
CA ILE A 33 3.50 4.86 -0.27
C ILE A 33 4.24 5.07 1.06
N LYS A 34 3.51 5.44 2.12
CA LYS A 34 4.09 5.65 3.47
C LYS A 34 4.58 4.34 4.07
N GLN A 35 3.82 3.25 3.89
CA GLN A 35 4.19 1.92 4.34
C GLN A 35 5.48 1.44 3.64
N ALA A 36 5.56 1.57 2.31
CA ALA A 36 6.75 1.23 1.54
C ALA A 36 7.99 2.03 1.99
N LEU A 37 7.84 3.35 2.17
CA LEU A 37 8.92 4.21 2.65
C LEU A 37 9.39 3.80 4.05
N LEU A 38 8.47 3.53 4.97
CA LEU A 38 8.79 3.09 6.32
C LEU A 38 9.54 1.75 6.29
N GLN A 39 9.05 0.76 5.54
CA GLN A 39 9.70 -0.54 5.42
C GLN A 39 11.13 -0.41 4.86
N ALA A 40 11.33 0.45 3.85
CA ALA A 40 12.65 0.74 3.31
C ALA A 40 13.57 1.40 4.37
N GLN A 41 13.06 2.38 5.13
CA GLN A 41 13.80 3.03 6.22
C GLN A 41 14.18 2.06 7.34
N MET A 42 13.35 1.04 7.58
CA MET A 42 13.62 -0.03 8.55
C MET A 42 14.56 -1.13 8.02
N GLY A 43 15.09 -0.96 6.81
CA GLY A 43 16.11 -1.84 6.23
C GLY A 43 15.56 -2.99 5.37
N CYS A 44 14.31 -2.92 4.89
CA CYS A 44 13.80 -3.91 3.95
C CYS A 44 14.42 -3.72 2.55
N ASP A 45 15.13 -4.72 2.04
CA ASP A 45 15.78 -4.64 0.73
C ASP A 45 14.82 -4.68 -0.47
N VAL A 46 13.66 -5.32 -0.28
CA VAL A 46 12.67 -5.54 -1.35
C VAL A 46 11.28 -5.21 -0.84
N ILE A 47 10.59 -4.35 -1.58
CA ILE A 47 9.18 -3.99 -1.36
C ILE A 47 8.32 -4.76 -2.37
N ALA A 48 7.35 -5.52 -1.88
CA ALA A 48 6.48 -6.38 -2.68
C ALA A 48 5.01 -5.96 -2.48
N PRO A 49 4.51 -4.95 -3.21
CA PRO A 49 3.12 -4.51 -3.09
C PRO A 49 2.16 -5.54 -3.69
N SER A 50 1.25 -6.05 -2.85
CA SER A 50 0.24 -7.06 -3.23
C SER A 50 -1.18 -6.47 -3.37
N ASP A 51 -1.36 -5.19 -3.03
CA ASP A 51 -2.63 -4.44 -2.92
C ASP A 51 -3.47 -4.30 -4.20
N MET A 52 -2.89 -4.62 -5.36
CA MET A 52 -3.53 -4.54 -6.68
C MET A 52 -4.05 -3.15 -7.13
N MET A 53 -3.73 -2.05 -6.44
CA MET A 53 -4.13 -0.69 -6.87
C MET A 53 -3.52 -0.30 -8.22
N ASP A 54 -4.18 0.57 -8.97
CA ASP A 54 -3.65 1.08 -10.23
C ASP A 54 -2.48 2.03 -9.98
N GLY A 55 -1.38 1.84 -10.69
CA GLY A 55 -0.21 2.72 -10.60
C GLY A 55 0.69 2.52 -9.36
N ARG A 56 0.36 1.61 -8.42
CA ARG A 56 1.12 1.43 -7.16
C ARG A 56 2.62 1.30 -7.33
N VAL A 57 3.06 0.47 -8.29
CA VAL A 57 4.49 0.21 -8.53
C VAL A 57 5.21 1.48 -8.99
N GLY A 58 4.60 2.23 -9.92
CA GLY A 58 5.18 3.44 -10.46
C GLY A 58 5.26 4.57 -9.43
N LEU A 59 4.25 4.67 -8.56
CA LEU A 59 4.22 5.69 -7.50
C LEU A 59 5.19 5.34 -6.36
N ILE A 60 5.20 4.10 -5.88
CA ILE A 60 6.16 3.63 -4.86
C ILE A 60 7.62 3.82 -5.33
N ARG A 61 7.91 3.65 -6.62
CA ARG A 61 9.25 3.83 -7.18
C ARG A 61 9.71 5.30 -7.29
N LYS A 62 8.78 6.26 -7.33
CA LYS A 62 9.11 7.69 -7.54
C LYS A 62 9.54 8.43 -6.27
N ILE A 63 9.28 7.82 -5.11
CA ILE A 63 9.65 8.31 -3.78
C ILE A 63 11.09 7.89 -3.49
#